data_AF-A0A924QJP9-F1
#
_entry.id   AF-A0A924QJP9-F1
#
_cell.length_a   1.000
_cell.length_b   1.000
_cell.length_c   1.000
_cell.angle_alpha   90.00
_cell.angle_beta   90.00
_cell.angle_gamma   90.00
#
_symmetry.space_group_name_H-M   'P 1'
#
loop_
_entity.id
_entity.type
_entity.pdbx_description
1 polymer ?
#
loop_
_entity_poly.entity_id
_entity_poly.type
_entity_poly.pdbx_seq_one_letter_code
_entity_poly.pdbx_strand_id
1 'polypeptide(L)'
;MGTPSAFDISKRSRIAWSLGLAVLLAAPFIGLYPVFMMKALCYAIFACAFNLLLGYTGLLSFGHAAYLGAAAYATGWLVRSAGWSPELGVLAGTLLAG
;
A
#
# COMPACT_ATOMS: atom_id res chain seq x y z
N MET A 1 -25.78 -22.25 -30.32
CA MET A 1 -24.66 -22.05 -29.39
C MET A 1 -24.28 -20.57 -29.46
N GLY A 2 -24.91 -19.71 -28.65
CA GLY A 2 -24.79 -18.25 -28.77
C GLY A 2 -23.45 -17.74 -28.26
N THR A 3 -22.63 -17.19 -29.15
CA THR A 3 -21.39 -16.50 -28.75
C THR A 3 -21.76 -15.16 -28.11
N PRO A 4 -21.29 -14.84 -26.88
CA PRO A 4 -21.55 -13.55 -26.27
C PRO A 4 -20.94 -12.42 -27.12
N SER A 5 -21.77 -11.45 -27.50
CA SER A 5 -21.35 -10.30 -28.31
C SER A 5 -20.43 -9.36 -27.52
N ALA A 6 -19.42 -8.78 -28.17
CA ALA A 6 -18.47 -7.83 -27.55
C ALA A 6 -19.15 -6.66 -26.81
N PHE A 7 -20.39 -6.33 -27.19
CA PHE A 7 -21.20 -5.27 -26.61
C PHE A 7 -21.71 -5.59 -25.19
N ASP A 8 -22.00 -6.87 -24.90
CA ASP A 8 -22.44 -7.32 -23.57
C ASP A 8 -21.31 -7.23 -22.54
N ILE A 9 -20.08 -7.57 -22.95
CA ILE A 9 -18.88 -7.46 -22.12
C ILE A 9 -18.62 -6.00 -21.73
N SER A 10 -18.79 -5.05 -22.66
CA SER A 10 -18.63 -3.61 -22.40
C SER A 10 -19.72 -3.05 -21.48
N LYS A 11 -20.98 -3.47 -21.65
CA LYS A 11 -22.10 -3.01 -20.81
C LYS A 11 -21.99 -3.58 -19.39
N ARG A 12 -21.66 -4.87 -19.26
CA ARG A 12 -21.43 -5.54 -17.97
C ARG A 12 -20.20 -4.98 -17.24
N SER A 13 -19.13 -4.67 -17.98
CA SER A 13 -17.94 -4.00 -17.44
C SER A 13 -18.29 -2.60 -16.92
N ARG A 14 -18.98 -1.75 -17.72
CA ARG A 14 -19.41 -0.43 -17.27
C ARG A 14 -20.26 -0.48 -16.00
N ILE A 15 -21.19 -1.44 -15.91
CA ILE A 15 -22.03 -1.65 -14.73
C ILE A 15 -21.17 -2.08 -13.53
N ALA A 16 -20.20 -2.97 -13.71
CA ALA A 16 -19.29 -3.38 -12.65
C ALA A 16 -18.43 -2.22 -12.13
N TRP A 17 -17.89 -1.40 -13.02
CA TRP A 17 -17.11 -0.21 -12.67
C TRP A 17 -17.97 0.86 -11.95
N SER A 18 -19.18 1.12 -12.43
CA SER A 18 -20.08 2.08 -11.80
C SER A 18 -20.56 1.61 -10.42
N LEU A 19 -20.82 0.31 -10.27
CA LEU A 19 -21.20 -0.28 -8.98
C LEU A 19 -20.03 -0.22 -7.99
N GLY A 20 -18.81 -0.53 -8.43
CA GLY A 20 -17.60 -0.42 -7.61
C GLY A 20 -17.34 1.00 -7.13
N LEU A 21 -17.51 2.00 -8.01
CA LEU A 21 -17.40 3.41 -7.65
C LEU A 21 -18.48 3.83 -6.63
N ALA A 22 -19.73 3.41 -6.85
CA ALA A 22 -20.84 3.72 -5.95
C ALA A 22 -20.64 3.11 -4.56
N VAL A 23 -20.15 1.88 -4.47
CA VAL A 23 -19.81 1.24 -3.19
C VAL A 23 -18.67 1.99 -2.50
N LEU A 24 -17.63 2.40 -3.24
CA LEU A 24 -16.49 3.14 -2.67
C LEU A 24 -16.90 4.51 -2.12
N LEU A 25 -17.84 5.20 -2.78
CA LEU A 25 -18.39 6.48 -2.33
C LEU A 25 -19.40 6.32 -1.17
N ALA A 26 -20.13 5.21 -1.13
CA ALA A 26 -21.07 4.90 -0.05
C ALA A 26 -20.36 4.35 1.20
N ALA A 27 -19.17 3.76 1.05
CA ALA A 27 -18.37 3.18 2.13
C ALA A 27 -18.16 4.11 3.35
N PRO A 28 -17.83 5.41 3.22
CA PRO A 28 -17.71 6.32 4.37
C PRO A 28 -19.04 6.58 5.11
N PHE A 29 -20.19 6.38 4.47
CA PHE A 29 -21.50 6.65 5.07
C PHE A 29 -22.12 5.45 5.80
N ILE A 30 -21.56 4.24 5.62
CA ILE A 30 -22.08 2.98 6.21
C ILE A 30 -21.60 2.78 7.68
N GLY A 31 -20.84 3.72 8.24
CA GLY A 31 -20.34 3.61 9.62
C GLY A 31 -19.10 2.72 9.77
N LEU A 32 -18.43 2.39 8.65
CA LEU A 32 -17.06 1.88 8.68
C LEU A 32 -16.18 2.93 9.37
N TYR A 33 -15.48 2.50 10.43
CA TYR A 33 -14.68 3.36 11.29
C TYR A 33 -13.81 4.31 10.45
N PRO A 34 -13.91 5.64 10.60
CA PRO A 34 -13.26 6.61 9.71
C PRO A 34 -11.75 6.39 9.55
N VAL A 35 -11.08 5.91 10.61
CA VAL A 35 -9.64 5.60 10.60
C VAL A 35 -9.32 4.42 9.68
N PHE A 36 -10.19 3.40 9.61
CA PHE A 36 -10.00 2.29 8.68
C PHE A 36 -10.15 2.76 7.23
N MET A 37 -11.19 3.56 6.95
CA MET A 37 -11.45 4.11 5.62
C MET A 37 -10.27 4.97 5.13
N MET A 38 -9.75 5.85 6.00
CA MET A 38 -8.61 6.69 5.68
C MET A 38 -7.38 5.86 5.32
N LYS A 39 -7.07 4.82 6.09
CA LYS A 39 -5.95 3.92 5.78
C LYS A 39 -6.17 3.17 4.46
N ALA A 40 -7.37 2.66 4.22
CA ALA A 40 -7.72 1.93 3.00
C ALA A 40 -7.57 2.81 1.74
N LEU A 41 -8.10 4.04 1.75
CA LEU A 41 -7.94 4.99 0.66
C LEU A 41 -6.47 5.37 0.46
N CYS A 42 -5.71 5.54 1.55
CA CYS A 42 -4.28 5.83 1.47
C CYS A 42 -3.53 4.70 0.75
N TYR A 43 -3.79 3.44 1.08
CA TYR A 43 -3.22 2.29 0.38
C TYR A 43 -3.66 2.18 -1.08
N ALA A 44 -4.92 2.54 -1.40
CA ALA A 44 -5.41 2.54 -2.77
C ALA A 44 -4.67 3.57 -3.65
N ILE A 45 -4.48 4.80 -3.15
CA ILE A 45 -3.72 5.84 -3.85
C ILE A 45 -2.24 5.45 -3.97
N PHE A 46 -1.68 4.86 -2.91
CA PHE A 46 -0.32 4.32 -2.91
C PHE A 46 -0.13 3.27 -4.01
N ALA A 47 -1.03 2.28 -4.10
CA ALA A 47 -1.02 1.25 -5.14
C ALA A 47 -1.14 1.82 -6.55
N CYS A 48 -2.01 2.82 -6.77
CA CYS A 48 -2.10 3.53 -8.05
C CYS A 48 -0.79 4.24 -8.40
N ALA A 49 -0.17 4.93 -7.43
CA ALA A 49 1.12 5.57 -7.64
C ALA A 49 2.22 4.57 -8.03
N PHE A 50 2.27 3.38 -7.39
CA PHE A 50 3.20 2.31 -7.80
C PHE A 50 2.89 1.74 -9.16
N ASN A 51 1.62 1.54 -9.50
CA ASN A 51 1.23 1.08 -10.82
C ASN A 51 1.68 2.06 -11.92
N LEU A 52 1.61 3.36 -11.65
CA LEU A 52 2.11 4.39 -12.56
C LEU A 52 3.65 4.43 -12.60
N LEU A 53 4.31 4.35 -11.44
CA LEU A 53 5.78 4.41 -11.36
C LEU A 53 6.46 3.14 -11.90
N LEU A 54 5.90 1.95 -11.68
CA LEU A 54 6.41 0.68 -12.22
C LEU A 54 5.96 0.46 -13.67
N GLY A 55 4.72 0.80 -13.99
CA GLY A 55 4.12 0.51 -15.30
C GLY A 55 4.42 1.53 -16.39
N TYR A 56 4.57 2.82 -16.05
CA TYR A 56 4.81 3.88 -17.04
C TYR A 56 6.22 4.45 -17.02
N THR A 57 6.81 4.69 -15.83
CA THR A 57 8.13 5.34 -15.76
C THR A 57 9.28 4.35 -15.57
N GLY A 58 9.04 3.21 -14.91
CA GLY A 58 10.08 2.22 -14.60
C GLY A 58 11.16 2.72 -13.62
N LEU A 59 10.98 3.91 -13.03
CA LEU A 59 11.99 4.62 -12.22
C LEU A 59 11.87 4.36 -10.72
N LEU A 60 11.03 3.43 -10.30
CA LEU A 60 10.83 3.20 -8.88
C LEU A 60 12.02 2.45 -8.25
N SER A 61 12.93 3.19 -7.59
CA SER A 61 14.01 2.63 -6.81
C SER A 61 13.76 2.78 -5.31
N PHE A 62 13.58 1.65 -4.61
CA PHE A 62 13.44 1.59 -3.16
C PHE A 62 14.75 1.27 -2.42
N GLY A 63 15.91 1.24 -3.09
CA GLY A 63 17.16 0.74 -2.50
C GLY A 63 17.51 1.40 -1.17
N HIS A 64 17.54 2.73 -1.13
CA HIS A 64 17.85 3.48 0.11
C HIS A 64 16.74 3.37 1.16
N ALA A 65 15.48 3.33 0.73
CA ALA A 65 14.34 3.18 1.65
C ALA A 65 14.31 1.81 2.32
N ALA A 66 14.75 0.75 1.61
CA ALA A 66 14.83 -0.60 2.14
C ALA A 66 15.90 -0.72 3.24
N TYR A 67 17.09 -0.14 3.02
CA TYR A 67 18.15 -0.11 4.04
C TYR A 67 17.73 0.66 5.30
N LEU A 68 17.12 1.84 5.13
CA LEU A 68 16.59 2.61 6.26
C LEU A 68 15.51 1.84 7.04
N GLY A 69 14.60 1.17 6.31
CA GLY A 69 13.54 0.36 6.91
C GLY A 69 14.07 -0.84 7.69
N ALA A 70 15.05 -1.55 7.15
CA ALA A 70 15.70 -2.69 7.82
C ALA A 70 16.45 -2.24 9.08
N ALA A 71 17.19 -1.13 9.01
CA ALA A 71 17.90 -0.55 10.14
C ALA A 71 16.94 -0.10 11.27
N ALA A 72 15.84 0.57 10.90
CA ALA A 72 14.82 1.01 11.85
C ALA A 72 14.12 -0.18 12.52
N TYR A 73 13.81 -1.24 11.76
CA TYR A 73 13.22 -2.46 12.30
C TYR A 73 14.16 -3.17 13.29
N ALA A 74 15.44 -3.35 12.90
CA ALA A 74 16.44 -3.96 13.77
C ALA A 74 16.66 -3.15 15.06
N THR A 75 16.75 -1.82 14.96
CA THR A 75 16.84 -0.90 16.10
C THR A 75 15.64 -1.08 17.03
N GLY A 76 14.42 -1.02 16.47
CA GLY A 76 13.18 -1.17 17.23
C GLY A 76 13.09 -2.53 17.92
N TRP A 77 13.52 -3.60 17.24
CA TRP A 77 13.56 -4.95 17.81
C TRP A 77 14.58 -5.08 18.94
N LEU A 78 15.79 -4.52 18.81
CA LEU A 78 16.80 -4.54 19.87
C LEU A 78 16.35 -3.77 21.12
N VAL A 79 15.76 -2.60 20.94
CA VAL A 79 15.25 -1.79 22.07
C VAL A 79 14.03 -2.45 22.72
N ARG A 80 13.11 -3.02 21.92
CA ARG A 80 11.86 -3.63 22.41
C ARG A 80 12.07 -5.02 23.01
N SER A 81 12.84 -5.87 22.35
CA SER A 81 12.94 -7.32 22.65
C SER A 81 14.22 -7.69 23.38
N ALA A 82 15.36 -7.08 23.04
CA ALA A 82 16.62 -7.33 23.74
C ALA A 82 16.83 -6.41 24.95
N GLY A 83 15.98 -5.39 25.14
CA GLY A 83 16.05 -4.44 26.26
C GLY A 83 17.31 -3.56 26.21
N TRP A 84 17.94 -3.44 25.04
CA TRP A 84 19.12 -2.61 24.86
C TRP A 84 18.77 -1.12 25.00
N SER A 85 19.74 -0.34 25.48
CA SER A 85 19.56 1.10 25.55
C SER A 85 19.34 1.68 24.14
N PRO A 86 18.53 2.74 23.99
CA PRO A 86 18.23 3.31 22.68
C PRO A 86 19.48 3.71 21.88
N GLU A 87 20.55 4.15 22.55
CA GLU A 87 21.79 4.52 21.88
C GLU A 87 22.47 3.30 21.24
N LEU A 88 22.52 2.17 21.95
CA LEU A 88 23.08 0.91 21.44
C LEU A 88 22.22 0.32 20.33
N GLY A 89 20.89 0.44 20.44
CA GLY A 89 19.96 0.02 19.40
C GLY A 89 20.18 0.79 18.10
N VAL A 90 20.32 2.12 18.17
CA VAL A 90 20.55 2.96 16.99
C VAL A 90 21.91 2.70 16.37
N LEU A 91 22.97 2.51 17.18
CA LEU A 91 24.29 2.15 16.67
C LEU A 91 24.27 0.81 15.92
N ALA A 92 23.65 -0.21 16.50
CA ALA A 92 23.51 -1.51 15.86
C ALA A 92 22.66 -1.44 14.57
N GLY A 93 21.57 -0.68 14.57
CA GLY A 93 20.78 -0.42 13.38
C GLY A 93 21.55 0.30 12.28
N THR A 94 22.39 1.27 12.64
CA THR A 94 23.23 2.01 11.68
C THR A 94 24.30 1.11 11.06
N LEU A 95 24.90 0.20 11.85
CA LEU A 95 25.83 -0.81 11.34
C LEU A 95 25.16 -1.80 10.38
N LEU A 96 23.89 -2.13 10.62
CA LEU A 96 23.07 -2.95 9.72
C LEU A 96 22.63 -2.21 8.45
N ALA A 97 22.61 -0.88 8.48
CA ALA A 97 22.21 -0.03 7.35
C ALA A 97 23.33 0.22 6.33
N GLY A 98 24.59 -0.01 6.75
CA GLY A 98 25.81 0.33 6.00
C GLY A 98 26.25 -0.74 5.01
#